data_AF-A0A820P3I0-F1
#
_entry.id   AF-A0A820P3I0-F1
#
_cell.length_a   1.000
_cell.length_b   1.000
_cell.length_c   1.000
_cell.angle_alpha   90.00
_cell.angle_beta   90.00
_cell.angle_gamma   90.00
#
_symmetry.space_group_name_H-M   'P 1'
#
loop_
_entity.id
_entity.type
_entity.pdbx_description
1 polymer ?
#
loop_
_entity_poly.entity_id
_entity_poly.type
_entity_poly.pdbx_seq_one_letter_code
_entity_poly.pdbx_strand_id
1 'polypeptide(L)'
;MQDFSNQYSQMAIFKVGDDVRQDILALQLMRLFQNIFEQEGLELYLYTYRVIATSPGCGVIECVPNSRSREDIGRNTEVGLFDYFRHVYGKDDSIKFQKARRNFVMSMAAYSIALFMLQ
;
A
#
# COMPACT_ATOMS: atom_id res chain seq x y z
N MET A 1 9.71 30.06 23.22
CA MET A 1 9.29 28.64 23.21
C MET A 1 9.07 28.26 21.76
N GLN A 2 9.93 27.41 21.19
CA GLN A 2 9.68 26.85 19.85
C GLN A 2 8.63 25.76 19.99
N ASP A 3 7.52 25.91 19.27
CA ASP A 3 6.44 24.91 19.20
C ASP A 3 6.97 23.64 18.52
N PHE A 4 7.21 22.59 19.31
CA PHE A 4 7.50 21.23 18.83
C PHE A 4 6.22 20.49 18.39
N SER A 5 5.16 21.20 18.01
CA SER A 5 3.83 20.62 17.76
C SER A 5 3.67 19.87 16.43
N ASN A 6 4.75 19.71 15.65
CA ASN A 6 4.73 18.98 14.38
C ASN A 6 5.94 18.06 14.20
N GLN A 7 6.11 17.10 15.13
CA GLN A 7 7.06 16.01 14.93
C GLN A 7 6.44 14.92 14.06
N TYR A 8 6.89 14.79 12.82
CA TYR A 8 6.50 13.71 11.92
C TYR A 8 7.56 12.60 11.96
N SER A 9 7.14 11.37 12.24
CA SER A 9 7.99 10.19 12.14
C SER A 9 7.76 9.52 10.79
N GLN A 10 8.84 9.30 10.04
CA GLN A 10 8.82 8.65 8.73
C GLN A 10 9.69 7.41 8.76
N MET A 11 9.18 6.31 8.22
CA MET A 11 9.91 5.06 8.08
C MET A 11 10.36 4.86 6.64
N ALA A 12 11.58 4.37 6.45
CA ALA A 12 12.13 4.04 5.13
C ALA A 12 13.00 2.79 5.21
N ILE A 13 13.07 2.05 4.11
CA ILE A 13 13.94 0.89 3.89
C ILE A 13 15.11 1.34 3.02
N PHE A 14 16.32 1.07 3.50
CA PHE A 14 17.55 1.27 2.73
C PHE A 14 17.92 -0.03 2.05
N LYS A 15 17.97 -0.01 0.73
CA LYS A 15 18.19 -1.17 -0.12
C LYS A 15 19.55 -1.04 -0.80
N VAL A 16 20.42 -2.04 -0.60
CA VAL A 16 21.80 -2.09 -1.12
C VAL A 16 21.98 -3.39 -1.88
N GLY A 17 22.59 -3.31 -3.06
CA GLY A 17 22.75 -4.43 -3.99
C GLY A 17 21.55 -4.71 -4.90
N ASP A 18 20.54 -3.84 -4.90
CA ASP A 18 19.35 -3.98 -5.76
C ASP A 18 19.08 -2.70 -6.54
N ASP A 19 18.72 -2.84 -7.81
CA ASP A 19 18.49 -1.73 -8.72
C ASP A 19 17.02 -1.30 -8.70
N VAL A 20 16.72 -0.36 -7.83
CA VAL A 20 15.35 0.14 -7.62
C VAL A 20 14.81 1.01 -8.78
N ARG A 21 15.55 1.19 -9.88
CA ARG A 21 15.08 2.00 -11.03
C ARG A 21 13.87 1.39 -11.72
N GLN A 22 13.76 0.05 -11.72
CA GLN A 22 12.56 -0.63 -12.23
C GLN A 22 11.34 -0.35 -11.34
N ASP A 23 11.51 -0.36 -10.02
CA ASP A 23 10.45 0.00 -9.07
C ASP A 23 9.97 1.44 -9.27
N ILE A 24 10.89 2.38 -9.53
CA ILE A 24 10.55 3.77 -9.82
C ILE A 24 9.63 3.88 -11.04
N LEU A 25 9.93 3.15 -12.12
CA LEU A 25 9.11 3.14 -13.32
C LEU A 25 7.71 2.55 -13.04
N ALA A 26 7.64 1.44 -12.31
CA ALA A 26 6.36 0.82 -11.93
C ALA A 26 5.51 1.79 -11.10
N LEU A 27 6.11 2.49 -10.14
CA LEU A 27 5.42 3.48 -9.31
C LEU A 27 4.97 4.72 -10.09
N GLN A 28 5.74 5.15 -11.09
CA GLN A 28 5.31 6.20 -12.01
C GLN A 28 4.06 5.78 -12.80
N LEU A 29 4.00 4.53 -13.27
CA LEU A 29 2.82 4.03 -13.96
C LEU A 29 1.62 3.87 -13.00
N MET A 30 1.85 3.41 -11.77
CA MET A 30 0.80 3.37 -10.75
C MET A 30 0.24 4.78 -10.47
N ARG A 31 1.08 5.82 -10.46
CA ARG A 31 0.64 7.21 -10.32
C ARG A 31 -0.22 7.65 -11.50
N LEU A 32 0.12 7.21 -12.72
CA LEU A 32 -0.69 7.48 -13.91
C LEU A 32 -2.06 6.80 -13.80
N PHE A 33 -2.12 5.54 -13.37
CA PHE A 33 -3.40 4.84 -13.16
C PHE A 33 -4.27 5.53 -12.10
N GLN A 34 -3.68 6.00 -10.99
CA GLN A 34 -4.40 6.81 -9.99
C GLN A 34 -5.05 8.04 -10.63
N ASN A 35 -4.28 8.81 -11.41
CA ASN A 35 -4.79 10.00 -12.06
C ASN A 35 -5.93 9.69 -13.03
N ILE A 36 -5.83 8.60 -13.80
CA ILE A 36 -6.88 8.16 -14.74
C ILE A 36 -8.15 7.77 -13.97
N PHE A 37 -8.02 6.97 -12.90
CA PHE A 37 -9.18 6.57 -12.10
C PHE A 37 -9.89 7.78 -11.48
N GLU A 38 -9.13 8.76 -11.00
CA GLU A 38 -9.69 10.02 -10.48
C GLU A 38 -10.38 10.85 -11.56
N GLN A 39 -9.79 10.96 -12.75
CA GLN A 39 -10.36 11.70 -13.89
C GLN A 39 -11.67 11.10 -14.39
N GLU A 40 -11.76 9.78 -14.42
CA GLU A 40 -12.97 9.06 -14.86
C GLU A 40 -14.00 8.84 -13.74
N GLY A 41 -13.71 9.31 -12.51
CA GLY A 41 -14.61 9.15 -11.36
C GLY A 41 -14.76 7.70 -10.87
N LEU A 42 -13.76 6.85 -11.13
CA LEU A 42 -13.75 5.45 -10.70
C LEU A 42 -13.31 5.35 -9.24
N GLU A 43 -14.12 4.70 -8.41
CA GLU A 43 -13.83 4.46 -7.00
C GLU A 43 -12.83 3.30 -6.79
N LEU A 44 -11.63 3.43 -7.37
CA LEU A 44 -10.54 2.48 -7.25
C LEU A 44 -9.44 3.01 -6.33
N TYR A 45 -8.71 2.11 -5.67
CA TYR A 45 -7.70 2.52 -4.69
C TYR A 45 -6.33 1.90 -4.96
N LEU A 46 -5.34 2.75 -5.22
CA LEU A 46 -3.92 2.39 -5.23
C LEU A 46 -3.20 3.25 -4.19
N TYR A 47 -2.13 2.72 -3.58
CA TYR A 47 -1.23 3.50 -2.74
C TYR A 47 0.17 3.52 -3.38
N THR A 48 0.56 4.69 -3.90
CA THR A 48 1.86 4.91 -4.55
C THR A 48 2.84 5.48 -3.53
N TYR A 49 3.71 4.62 -3.00
CA TYR A 49 4.80 5.01 -2.11
C TYR A 49 5.98 5.56 -2.91
N ARG A 50 6.93 6.23 -2.24
CA ARG A 50 8.12 6.80 -2.89
C ARG A 50 9.30 5.85 -2.90
N VAL A 51 10.00 5.79 -4.03
CA VAL A 51 11.29 5.12 -4.18
C VAL A 51 12.26 6.07 -4.85
N ILE A 52 13.48 6.12 -4.32
CA ILE A 52 14.53 7.01 -4.82
C ILE A 52 15.80 6.18 -5.00
N ALA A 53 16.32 6.12 -6.23
CA ALA A 53 17.64 5.56 -6.50
C ALA A 53 18.71 6.57 -6.07
N THR A 54 19.63 6.15 -5.20
CA THR A 54 20.67 7.03 -4.65
C THR A 54 22.03 6.81 -5.30
N SER A 55 22.31 5.58 -5.74
CA SER A 55 23.50 5.21 -6.52
C SER A 55 23.22 3.92 -7.31
N PRO A 56 24.10 3.48 -8.23
CA PRO A 56 23.96 2.18 -8.89
C PRO A 56 23.84 1.05 -7.85
N GLY A 57 22.75 0.28 -7.91
CA GLY A 57 22.47 -0.80 -6.96
C GLY A 57 22.08 -0.35 -5.54
N CYS A 58 21.79 0.95 -5.31
CA CYS A 58 21.30 1.42 -4.02
C CYS A 58 20.06 2.30 -4.17
N GLY A 59 19.15 2.16 -3.19
CA GLY A 59 17.92 2.94 -3.16
C GLY A 59 17.34 3.09 -1.78
N VAL A 60 16.41 4.04 -1.67
CA VAL A 60 15.59 4.28 -0.47
C VAL A 60 14.14 4.09 -0.86
N ILE A 61 13.43 3.28 -0.08
CA ILE A 61 12.02 2.95 -0.29
C ILE A 61 11.23 3.45 0.92
N GLU A 62 10.19 4.24 0.69
CA GLU A 62 9.28 4.69 1.74
C GLU A 62 8.47 3.50 2.28
N CYS A 63 8.42 3.34 3.60
CA CYS A 63 7.54 2.35 4.23
C CYS A 63 6.10 2.84 4.21
N VAL A 64 5.16 1.95 3.87
CA VAL A 64 3.73 2.25 3.97
C VAL A 64 3.31 2.30 5.44
N PRO A 65 2.84 3.45 5.96
CA PRO A 65 2.49 3.59 7.36
C PRO A 65 1.25 2.76 7.72
N ASN A 66 1.16 2.32 8.99
CA ASN A 66 0.02 1.57 9.53
C ASN A 66 -0.35 0.30 8.72
N SER A 67 0.63 -0.29 8.04
CA SER A 67 0.45 -1.52 7.26
C SER A 67 1.17 -2.69 7.90
N ARG A 68 0.68 -3.91 7.63
CA ARG A 68 1.34 -5.17 8.00
C ARG A 68 1.40 -6.05 6.76
N SER A 69 2.47 -6.82 6.60
CA SER A 69 2.58 -7.73 5.47
C SER A 69 1.56 -8.88 5.60
N ARG A 70 1.20 -9.48 4.46
CA ARG A 70 0.30 -10.65 4.45
C ARG A 70 0.89 -11.84 5.21
N GLU A 71 2.21 -11.99 5.13
CA GLU A 71 2.98 -13.01 5.83
C GLU A 71 2.94 -12.80 7.35
N ASP A 72 3.16 -11.57 7.81
CA ASP A 72 3.07 -11.24 9.25
C ASP A 72 1.67 -11.52 9.79
N ILE A 73 0.63 -11.17 9.04
CA ILE A 73 -0.75 -11.48 9.43
C ILE A 73 -0.93 -13.00 9.55
N GLY A 74 -0.47 -13.76 8.56
CA GLY A 74 -0.59 -15.22 8.54
C GLY A 74 0.12 -15.90 9.71
N ARG A 75 1.36 -15.50 10.00
CA ARG A 75 2.15 -16.07 11.10
C ARG A 75 1.61 -15.73 12.48
N ASN A 76 1.13 -14.50 12.68
CA ASN A 76 0.76 -14.02 14.00
C ASN A 76 -0.69 -14.35 14.41
N THR A 77 -1.53 -14.79 13.46
CA THR A 77 -2.95 -15.02 13.76
C THR A 77 -3.42 -16.45 13.53
N GLU A 78 -2.66 -17.30 12.83
CA GLU A 78 -3.01 -18.71 12.51
C GLU A 78 -4.43 -18.90 11.90
N VAL A 79 -5.06 -17.82 11.42
CA VAL A 79 -6.42 -17.82 10.86
C VAL A 79 -6.42 -17.32 9.42
N GLY A 80 -7.49 -17.67 8.69
CA GLY A 80 -7.73 -17.17 7.34
C GLY A 80 -7.88 -15.65 7.31
N LEU A 81 -7.61 -15.03 6.15
CA LEU A 81 -7.72 -13.57 5.99
C LEU A 81 -9.15 -13.06 6.28
N PHE A 82 -10.16 -13.85 5.95
CA PHE A 82 -11.54 -13.52 6.22
C PHE A 82 -11.83 -13.48 7.74
N ASP A 83 -11.37 -14.48 8.49
CA ASP A 83 -11.49 -14.49 9.94
C ASP A 83 -10.67 -13.38 10.59
N TYR A 84 -9.50 -13.06 10.05
CA TYR A 84 -8.74 -11.89 10.46
C TYR A 84 -9.55 -10.58 10.32
N PHE A 85 -10.25 -10.40 9.20
CA PHE A 85 -11.14 -9.24 9.02
C PHE A 85 -12.27 -9.22 10.05
N ARG A 86 -12.84 -10.37 10.40
CA ARG A 86 -13.86 -10.46 11.46
C ARG A 86 -13.31 -10.07 12.84
N HIS A 87 -12.10 -10.51 13.16
CA HIS A 87 -11.45 -10.19 14.44
C HIS A 87 -11.12 -8.70 14.56
N VAL A 88 -10.62 -8.09 13.48
CA VAL A 88 -10.20 -6.68 13.49
C VAL A 88 -11.37 -5.71 13.35
N TYR A 89 -12.33 -6.01 12.46
CA TYR A 89 -13.40 -5.07 12.09
C TYR A 89 -14.77 -5.43 12.69
N GLY A 90 -14.91 -6.61 13.31
CA GLY A 90 -16.15 -7.10 13.91
C GLY A 90 -16.96 -8.01 12.98
N LYS A 91 -18.23 -8.26 13.33
CA LYS A 91 -19.14 -9.13 12.58
C LYS A 91 -19.37 -8.63 11.15
N ASP A 92 -19.71 -9.56 10.25
CA ASP A 92 -19.87 -9.32 8.81
C ASP A 92 -20.89 -8.22 8.48
N ASP A 93 -21.93 -8.14 9.28
CA ASP A 93 -23.05 -7.21 9.21
C ASP A 93 -22.74 -5.84 9.84
N SER A 94 -21.58 -5.68 10.47
CA SER A 94 -21.16 -4.38 11.01
C SER A 94 -20.74 -3.41 9.91
N ILE A 95 -21.06 -2.12 10.10
CA ILE A 95 -20.67 -1.04 9.17
C ILE A 95 -19.15 -1.00 8.97
N LYS A 96 -18.38 -1.25 10.04
CA LYS A 96 -16.91 -1.29 10.00
C LYS A 96 -16.40 -2.40 9.08
N PHE A 97 -16.92 -3.61 9.23
CA PHE A 97 -16.55 -4.74 8.37
C PHE A 97 -16.95 -4.49 6.91
N GLN A 98 -18.16 -3.99 6.67
CA GLN A 98 -18.62 -3.67 5.31
C GLN A 98 -17.75 -2.63 4.62
N LYS A 99 -17.34 -1.58 5.35
CA LYS A 99 -16.40 -0.58 4.85
C LYS A 99 -15.02 -1.18 4.56
N ALA A 100 -14.47 -1.99 5.47
CA ALA A 100 -13.19 -2.66 5.27
C ALA A 100 -13.22 -3.61 4.05
N ARG A 101 -14.31 -4.37 3.89
CA ARG A 101 -14.55 -5.24 2.75
C ARG A 101 -14.62 -4.47 1.44
N ARG A 102 -15.35 -3.35 1.41
CA ARG A 102 -15.41 -2.47 0.23
C ARG A 102 -14.01 -1.96 -0.12
N ASN A 103 -13.26 -1.44 0.86
CA ASN A 103 -11.89 -0.96 0.62
C ASN A 103 -10.97 -2.07 0.08
N PHE A 104 -11.10 -3.29 0.61
CA PHE A 104 -10.35 -4.45 0.13
C PHE A 104 -10.67 -4.80 -1.32
N VAL A 105 -11.96 -4.77 -1.71
CA VAL A 105 -12.37 -5.02 -3.10
C VAL A 105 -11.90 -3.91 -4.04
N MET A 106 -12.05 -2.64 -3.64
CA MET A 106 -11.62 -1.51 -4.47
C MET A 106 -10.11 -1.49 -4.68
N SER A 107 -9.33 -1.82 -3.65
CA SER A 107 -7.88 -1.92 -3.80
C SER A 107 -7.48 -3.15 -4.61
N MET A 108 -8.08 -4.30 -4.35
CA MET A 108 -7.80 -5.54 -5.10
C MET A 108 -8.07 -5.34 -6.60
N ALA A 109 -9.21 -4.77 -6.98
CA ALA A 109 -9.53 -4.51 -8.38
C ALA A 109 -8.50 -3.59 -9.05
N ALA A 110 -8.12 -2.51 -8.37
CA ALA A 110 -7.14 -1.56 -8.88
C ALA A 110 -5.75 -2.20 -9.06
N TYR A 111 -5.26 -2.93 -8.04
CA TYR A 111 -3.98 -3.63 -8.12
C TYR A 111 -3.99 -4.77 -9.14
N SER A 112 -5.11 -5.48 -9.33
CA SER A 112 -5.23 -6.50 -10.39
C SER A 112 -5.06 -5.91 -11.78
N ILE A 113 -5.67 -4.75 -12.06
CA ILE A 113 -5.49 -4.03 -13.34
C ILE A 113 -4.03 -3.60 -13.50
N ALA A 114 -3.44 -2.98 -12.45
CA ALA A 114 -2.07 -2.51 -12.51
C ALA A 114 -1.07 -3.64 -12.76
N LEU A 115 -1.21 -4.77 -12.06
CA LEU A 115 -0.37 -5.96 -12.26
C LEU A 115 -0.52 -6.54 -13.66
N PHE A 116 -1.75 -6.64 -14.18
CA PHE A 116 -1.98 -7.12 -15.54
C PHE A 116 -1.30 -6.24 -16.60
N MET A 117 -1.32 -4.92 -16.43
CA MET A 117 -0.69 -3.98 -17.36
C MET A 117 0.84 -3.95 -17.23
N LEU A 118 1.38 -4.13 -16.01
CA LEU A 118 2.81 -4.05 -15.74
C LEU A 118 3.59 -5.32 -16.12
N GLN A 119 2.90 -6.47 -16.28
CA GLN A 119 3.44 -7.80 -16.57
C GLN A 119 4.49 -8.29 -15.56
#